data_AF-A0A6L9YZR9-F1
#
_entry.id   AF-A0A6L9YZR9-F1
#
_cell.length_a   1.000
_cell.length_b   1.000
_cell.length_c   1.000
_cell.angle_alpha   90.00
_cell.angle_beta   90.00
_cell.angle_gamma   90.00
#
_symmetry.space_group_name_H-M   'P 1'
#
loop_
_entity.id
_entity.type
_entity.pdbx_description
1 polymer ?
#
loop_
_entity_poly.entity_id
_entity_poly.type
_entity_poly.pdbx_seq_one_letter_code
_entity_poly.pdbx_strand_id
1 'polypeptide(L)'
;MSKSENPTLLKGALKSLKRFWLLVIGVVLVITLVIAWPLISNSPVKYADINEHFKYGSIGSEPLNGVPYWIWKVLPAIFPDKLPGEGYASLGFIYEPGQDRPIGFS
;
A
#
# COMPACT_ATOMS: atom_id res chain seq x y z
N MET A 1 48.61 -24.37 35.09
CA MET A 1 48.09 -24.36 33.71
C MET A 1 47.11 -23.19 33.57
N SER A 2 47.59 -21.94 33.60
CA SER A 2 46.72 -20.76 33.50
C SER A 2 46.80 -20.21 32.09
N LYS A 3 45.69 -20.31 31.37
CA LYS A 3 45.51 -19.93 29.98
C LYS A 3 45.56 -18.39 29.92
N SER A 4 46.61 -17.81 29.33
CA SER A 4 46.67 -16.37 29.13
C SER A 4 45.62 -15.97 28.09
N GLU A 5 44.47 -15.50 28.55
CA GLU A 5 43.45 -14.93 27.69
C GLU A 5 44.01 -13.65 27.07
N ASN A 6 44.37 -13.76 25.79
CA ASN A 6 45.07 -12.70 25.05
C ASN A 6 44.10 -11.51 24.86
N PRO A 7 44.33 -10.35 25.49
CA PRO A 7 43.36 -9.25 25.55
C PRO A 7 43.06 -8.61 24.19
N THR A 8 43.92 -8.83 23.19
CA THR A 8 43.73 -8.42 21.80
C THR A 8 42.65 -9.22 21.08
N LEU A 9 42.53 -10.53 21.32
CA LEU A 9 41.49 -11.37 20.70
C LEU A 9 40.10 -11.08 21.27
N LEU A 10 40.01 -10.88 22.59
CA LEU A 10 38.76 -10.48 23.25
C LEU A 10 38.25 -9.14 22.74
N LYS A 11 39.13 -8.14 22.57
CA LYS A 11 38.76 -6.82 22.03
C LYS A 11 38.30 -6.89 20.57
N GLY A 12 38.92 -7.74 19.76
CA GLY A 12 38.52 -7.98 18.36
C GLY A 12 37.15 -8.65 18.24
N ALA A 13 36.90 -9.68 19.04
CA ALA A 13 35.60 -10.37 19.11
C ALA A 13 34.49 -9.41 19.59
N LEU A 14 34.76 -8.58 20.60
CA LEU A 14 33.80 -7.59 21.09
C LEU A 14 33.47 -6.52 20.03
N LYS A 15 34.46 -6.11 19.22
CA LYS A 15 34.29 -5.16 18.12
C LYS A 15 33.47 -5.74 16.96
N SER A 16 33.71 -7.00 16.62
CA SER A 16 32.92 -7.79 15.66
C SER A 16 31.47 -7.91 16.13
N LEU A 17 31.27 -8.26 17.40
CA LEU A 17 29.95 -8.40 18.02
C LEU A 17 29.19 -7.07 18.03
N LYS A 18 29.84 -5.95 18.40
CA LYS A 18 29.23 -4.60 18.31
C LYS A 18 28.80 -4.24 16.88
N ARG A 19 29.62 -4.54 15.87
CA ARG A 19 29.27 -4.31 14.46
C ARG A 19 28.09 -5.16 14.02
N PHE A 20 28.06 -6.44 14.44
CA PHE A 20 26.93 -7.33 14.18
C PHE A 20 25.64 -6.78 14.80
N TRP A 21 25.66 -6.38 16.07
CA TRP A 21 24.48 -5.78 16.73
C TRP A 21 24.04 -4.46 16.06
N LEU A 22 24.96 -3.61 15.63
CA LEU A 22 24.63 -2.40 14.87
C LEU A 22 23.94 -2.73 13.54
N LEU A 23 24.38 -3.76 12.83
CA LEU A 23 23.72 -4.22 11.61
C LEU A 23 22.34 -4.77 11.90
N VAL A 24 22.18 -5.59 12.95
CA VAL A 24 20.87 -6.12 13.36
C VAL A 24 19.90 -4.99 13.70
N ILE A 25 20.34 -3.99 14.48
CA ILE A 25 19.51 -2.82 14.81
C ILE A 25 19.13 -2.06 13.53
N GLY A 26 20.07 -1.85 12.61
CA GLY A 26 19.81 -1.20 11.33
C GLY A 26 18.76 -1.95 10.51
N VAL A 27 18.89 -3.28 10.39
CA VAL A 27 17.93 -4.13 9.67
C VAL A 27 16.55 -4.08 10.31
N VAL A 28 16.47 -4.21 11.64
CA VAL A 28 15.20 -4.13 12.37
C VAL A 28 14.54 -2.78 12.13
N LEU A 29 15.30 -1.68 12.21
CA LEU A 29 14.78 -0.33 11.97
C LEU A 29 14.23 -0.17 10.54
N VAL A 30 14.93 -0.68 9.53
CA VAL A 30 14.44 -0.68 8.14
C VAL A 30 13.15 -1.48 8.01
N ILE A 31 13.09 -2.68 8.59
CA ILE A 31 11.89 -3.53 8.58
C ILE A 31 10.71 -2.80 9.26
N THR A 32 10.94 -2.19 10.41
CA THR A 32 9.91 -1.43 11.12
C THR A 32 9.40 -0.26 10.28
N LEU A 33 10.27 0.48 9.60
CA LEU A 33 9.87 1.57 8.71
C LEU A 33 9.05 1.07 7.51
N VAL A 34 9.46 -0.05 6.90
CA VAL A 34 8.73 -0.65 5.78
C VAL A 34 7.33 -1.12 6.21
N ILE A 35 7.22 -1.75 7.38
CA ILE A 35 5.93 -2.21 7.93
C ILE A 35 5.06 -1.02 8.36
N ALA A 36 5.64 0.05 8.89
CA ALA A 36 4.92 1.23 9.33
C ALA A 36 4.51 2.15 8.17
N TRP A 37 5.16 2.06 7.01
CA TRP A 37 4.91 2.92 5.85
C TRP A 37 3.42 3.00 5.45
N PRO A 38 2.66 1.88 5.32
CA PRO A 38 1.26 1.91 4.95
C PRO A 38 0.38 2.68 5.95
N LEU A 39 0.74 2.73 7.23
CA LEU A 39 -0.04 3.43 8.27
C LEU A 39 -0.07 4.94 8.03
N ILE A 40 0.94 5.48 7.33
CA ILE A 40 1.10 6.91 7.09
C ILE A 40 0.76 7.24 5.63
N SER A 41 1.07 6.34 4.69
CA SER A 41 0.84 6.57 3.27
C SER A 41 -0.59 6.30 2.82
N ASN A 42 -1.36 5.48 3.54
CA ASN A 42 -2.71 5.08 3.14
C ASN A 42 -3.76 6.09 3.61
N SER A 43 -3.73 7.30 3.04
CA SER A 43 -4.78 8.30 3.25
C SER A 43 -5.80 8.23 2.10
N PRO A 44 -7.11 8.14 2.40
CA PRO A 44 -8.14 8.17 1.36
C PRO A 44 -8.12 9.51 0.62
N VAL A 45 -8.52 9.49 -0.65
CA VAL A 45 -8.65 10.71 -1.47
C VAL A 45 -9.64 11.65 -0.80
N LYS A 46 -9.22 12.90 -0.59
CA LYS A 46 -10.06 13.95 -0.01
C LYS A 46 -10.41 14.98 -1.06
N TYR A 47 -11.71 15.18 -1.26
CA TYR A 47 -12.25 16.28 -2.05
C TYR A 47 -12.57 17.48 -1.15
N ALA A 48 -12.38 18.69 -1.69
CA ALA A 48 -12.68 19.94 -0.99
C ALA A 48 -14.20 20.22 -0.96
N ASP A 49 -14.89 19.89 -2.05
CA ASP A 49 -16.35 19.98 -2.11
C ASP A 49 -16.99 18.74 -1.49
N ILE A 50 -18.00 18.95 -0.64
CA ILE A 50 -18.69 17.88 0.09
C ILE A 50 -19.49 16.96 -0.84
N ASN A 51 -20.03 17.48 -1.94
CA ASN A 51 -20.77 16.68 -2.91
C ASN A 51 -19.82 15.81 -3.72
N GLU A 52 -18.63 16.31 -4.09
CA GLU A 52 -17.59 15.48 -4.71
C GLU A 52 -17.10 14.40 -3.75
N HIS A 53 -16.89 14.75 -2.48
CA HIS A 53 -16.51 13.78 -1.46
C HIS A 53 -17.59 12.71 -1.26
N PHE A 54 -18.87 13.09 -1.28
CA PHE A 54 -19.96 12.14 -1.20
C PHE A 54 -20.03 11.22 -2.42
N LYS A 55 -19.75 11.74 -3.62
CA LYS A 55 -19.83 10.98 -4.87
C LYS A 55 -18.64 10.04 -5.10
N TYR A 56 -17.42 10.46 -4.75
CA TYR A 56 -16.17 9.76 -5.13
C TYR A 56 -15.18 9.56 -3.97
N GLY A 57 -15.56 9.96 -2.75
CA GLY A 57 -14.71 9.82 -1.57
C GLY A 57 -14.60 8.37 -1.13
N SER A 58 -13.38 7.98 -0.75
CA SER A 58 -13.08 6.65 -0.23
C SER A 58 -13.35 6.57 1.28
N ILE A 59 -13.93 5.45 1.72
CA ILE A 59 -14.06 5.12 3.14
C ILE A 59 -12.85 4.33 3.68
N GLY A 60 -11.86 4.03 2.83
CA GLY A 60 -10.60 3.38 3.17
C GLY A 60 -10.62 1.86 3.25
N SER A 61 -11.70 1.21 2.79
CA SER A 61 -11.84 -0.26 2.84
C SER A 61 -11.34 -0.97 1.57
N GLU A 62 -11.04 -0.21 0.51
CA GLU A 62 -10.65 -0.68 -0.81
C GLU A 62 -9.37 -1.52 -0.82
N PRO A 63 -8.32 -1.21 -0.03
CA PRO A 63 -7.10 -2.03 -0.01
C PRO A 63 -7.33 -3.48 0.45
N LEU A 64 -8.38 -3.73 1.24
CA LEU A 64 -8.68 -5.05 1.80
C LEU A 64 -9.84 -5.75 1.06
N ASN A 65 -10.85 -5.00 0.63
CA ASN A 65 -12.10 -5.57 0.09
C ASN A 65 -12.45 -5.07 -1.32
N GLY A 66 -11.68 -4.13 -1.88
CA GLY A 66 -11.93 -3.53 -3.18
C GLY A 66 -11.38 -4.36 -4.35
N VAL A 67 -11.93 -4.12 -5.54
CA VAL A 67 -11.35 -4.62 -6.79
C VAL A 67 -10.24 -3.66 -7.22
N PRO A 68 -9.04 -4.14 -7.62
CA PRO A 68 -8.00 -3.26 -8.15
C PRO A 68 -8.50 -2.42 -9.31
N TYR A 69 -8.30 -1.11 -9.24
CA TYR A 69 -8.87 -0.13 -10.17
C TYR A 69 -8.66 -0.51 -11.64
N TRP A 70 -7.45 -0.93 -12.03
CA TRP A 70 -7.15 -1.28 -13.41
C TRP A 70 -7.88 -2.54 -13.90
N ILE A 71 -8.08 -3.52 -13.02
CA ILE A 71 -8.85 -4.73 -13.35
C ILE A 71 -10.30 -4.34 -13.58
N TRP A 72 -10.88 -3.59 -12.64
CA TRP A 72 -12.24 -3.09 -12.77
C TRP A 72 -12.41 -2.25 -14.05
N LYS A 73 -11.54 -1.26 -14.29
CA LYS A 73 -11.63 -0.34 -15.44
C LYS A 73 -11.65 -1.06 -16.79
N VAL A 74 -10.84 -2.10 -16.94
CA VAL A 74 -10.66 -2.79 -18.23
C VAL A 74 -11.71 -3.91 -18.43
N LEU A 75 -12.38 -4.35 -17.37
CA LEU A 75 -13.31 -5.49 -17.41
C LEU A 75 -14.41 -5.35 -18.49
N PRO A 76 -15.09 -4.19 -18.65
CA PRO A 76 -16.09 -4.03 -19.70
C PRO A 76 -15.54 -4.11 -21.12
N ALA A 77 -14.28 -3.72 -21.31
CA ALA A 77 -13.62 -3.72 -22.61
C ALA A 77 -13.18 -5.13 -23.03
N ILE A 78 -12.82 -5.99 -22.07
CA ILE A 78 -12.46 -7.38 -22.32
C ILE A 78 -13.68 -8.27 -22.51
N PHE A 79 -14.78 -8.00 -21.81
CA PHE A 79 -16.01 -8.79 -21.86
C PHE A 79 -17.23 -7.98 -22.36
N PRO A 80 -17.15 -7.31 -23.53
CA PRO A 80 -18.25 -6.50 -24.02
C PRO A 80 -19.47 -7.36 -24.38
N ASP A 81 -19.25 -8.62 -24.77
CA ASP A 81 -20.30 -9.60 -25.09
C ASP A 81 -21.11 -10.03 -23.87
N LYS A 82 -20.63 -9.74 -22.65
CA LYS A 82 -21.32 -10.04 -21.39
C LYS A 82 -22.14 -8.87 -20.86
N LEU A 83 -22.10 -7.72 -21.55
CA LEU A 83 -22.79 -6.52 -21.14
C LEU A 83 -24.01 -6.27 -22.02
N PRO A 84 -25.11 -5.71 -21.46
CA PRO A 84 -26.29 -5.34 -22.25
C PRO A 84 -26.04 -4.15 -23.19
N GLY A 85 -24.89 -3.48 -23.08
CA GLY A 85 -24.49 -2.36 -23.90
C GLY A 85 -23.06 -1.93 -23.59
N GLU A 86 -22.71 -0.69 -23.95
CA GLU A 86 -21.36 -0.18 -23.78
C GLU A 86 -20.99 0.09 -22.31
N GLY A 87 -19.89 -0.50 -21.88
CA GLY A 87 -19.26 -0.19 -20.60
C GLY A 87 -20.14 -0.48 -19.38
N TYR A 88 -19.72 0.07 -18.25
CA TYR A 88 -20.48 -0.02 -17.00
C TYR A 88 -21.81 0.75 -17.05
N ALA A 89 -21.93 1.82 -17.85
CA ALA A 89 -23.18 2.58 -17.95
C ALA A 89 -24.37 1.70 -18.39
N SER A 90 -24.11 0.67 -19.20
CA SER A 90 -25.14 -0.30 -19.61
C SER A 90 -25.77 -1.10 -18.45
N LEU A 91 -25.09 -1.21 -17.31
CA LEU A 91 -25.59 -1.85 -16.09
C LEU A 91 -26.37 -0.89 -15.19
N GLY A 92 -26.60 0.36 -15.63
CA GLY A 92 -27.30 1.39 -14.87
C GLY A 92 -26.38 2.26 -14.00
N PHE A 93 -25.06 2.13 -14.12
CA PHE A 93 -24.12 3.02 -13.45
C PHE A 93 -24.20 4.44 -14.03
N ILE A 94 -24.22 5.45 -13.15
CA ILE A 94 -24.36 6.86 -13.52
C ILE A 94 -22.99 7.52 -13.52
N TYR A 95 -22.66 8.23 -14.60
CA TYR A 95 -21.40 8.95 -14.78
C TYR A 95 -21.64 10.45 -14.91
N GLU A 96 -20.72 11.25 -14.37
CA GLU A 96 -20.66 12.68 -14.66
C GLU A 96 -19.69 12.97 -15.82
N PRO A 97 -19.91 14.03 -16.61
CA PRO A 97 -18.99 14.41 -17.67
C PRO A 97 -17.56 14.60 -17.15
N GLY A 98 -16.60 13.95 -17.80
CA GLY A 98 -15.17 14.03 -17.44
C GLY A 98 -14.74 13.12 -16.29
N GLN A 99 -15.65 12.35 -15.69
CA GLN A 99 -15.31 11.36 -14.67
C GLN A 99 -15.01 10.00 -15.28
N ASP A 100 -13.97 9.35 -14.75
CA ASP A 100 -13.53 8.04 -15.19
C ASP A 100 -14.30 6.89 -14.52
N ARG A 101 -15.00 7.20 -13.42
CA ARG A 101 -15.71 6.27 -12.55
C ARG A 101 -17.14 6.74 -12.34
N PRO A 102 -18.07 5.82 -12.07
CA PRO A 102 -19.45 6.17 -11.78
C PRO A 102 -19.58 6.74 -10.37
N ILE A 103 -20.67 7.44 -10.13
CA ILE A 103 -21.02 7.95 -8.81
C ILE A 103 -21.11 6.77 -7.82
N GLY A 104 -20.50 6.94 -6.65
CA GLY A 104 -20.45 5.94 -5.58
C GLY A 104 -19.24 5.01 -5.64
N PHE A 105 -18.27 5.27 -6.52
CA PHE A 105 -17.01 4.51 -6.63
C PHE A 105 -15.82 5.38 -6.24
N SER A 106 -14.87 4.79 -5.53
CA SER A 106 -13.72 5.46 -4.93
C SER A 106 -12.39 4.74 -5.16
#